data_AF-A0A3M0YYN3-F1
#
_entry.id   AF-A0A3M0YYN3-F1
#
_cell.length_a   1.000
_cell.length_b   1.000
_cell.length_c   1.000
_cell.angle_alpha   90.00
_cell.angle_beta   90.00
_cell.angle_gamma   90.00
#
_symmetry.space_group_name_H-M   'P 1'
#
loop_
_entity.id
_entity.type
_entity.pdbx_description
1 polymer ?
#
loop_
_entity_poly.entity_id
_entity_poly.type
_entity_poly.pdbx_seq_one_letter_code
_entity_poly.pdbx_strand_id
1 'polypeptide(L)' 'MLVNAAQAIPEHGDIWIRTCQVDDMWVKLEIEDNGSGIPPEIQKRIFKPLF' A
#
# COMPACT_ATOMS: atom_id res chain seq x y z
N MET A 1 -3.13 4.74 -3.63
CA MET A 1 -2.16 3.81 -2.99
C MET A 1 -1.04 4.56 -2.28
N LEU A 2 -0.19 5.35 -2.95
CA LEU A 2 0.81 6.17 -2.23
C LEU A 2 0.19 7.17 -1.24
N VAL A 3 -0.92 7.79 -1.62
CA VAL A 3 -1.69 8.67 -0.70
C VAL A 3 -2.18 7.89 0.52
N ASN A 4 -2.66 6.65 0.32
CA ASN A 4 -3.13 5.78 1.40
C ASN A 4 -1.99 5.43 2.37
N ALA A 5 -0.81 5.11 1.83
CA ALA A 5 0.40 4.86 2.61
C ALA A 5 0.81 6.10 3.44
N ALA A 6 0.79 7.28 2.82
CA ALA A 6 1.07 8.54 3.54
C ALA A 6 0.03 8.84 4.64
N GLN A 7 -1.25 8.55 4.40
CA GLN A 7 -2.32 8.73 5.39
C GLN A 7 -2.25 7.76 6.56
N ALA A 8 -1.66 6.58 6.36
CA ALA A 8 -1.50 5.58 7.41
C ALA A 8 -0.40 5.96 8.42
N ILE A 9 0.50 6.87 8.05
CA ILE A 9 1.61 7.38 8.87
C ILE A 9 1.16 8.63 9.65
N PRO A 10 1.16 8.63 10.99
CA PRO A 10 0.62 9.75 11.79
C PRO A 10 1.48 11.03 11.80
N GLU A 11 2.79 10.90 11.94
CA GLU A 11 3.72 12.04 12.05
C GLU A 11 4.97 11.81 11.19
N HIS A 12 5.74 10.77 11.53
CA HIS A 12 6.95 10.38 10.83
C HIS A 12 6.95 8.88 10.59
N GLY A 13 7.42 8.49 9.42
CA GLY A 13 7.49 7.11 8.99
C GLY A 13 8.14 7.02 7.62
N ASP A 14 8.23 5.80 7.15
CA ASP A 14 8.91 5.45 5.92
C ASP A 14 7.91 4.82 4.96
N ILE A 15 8.10 5.12 3.67
CA ILE A 15 7.39 4.45 2.58
C ILE A 15 8.44 3.81 1.68
N TRP A 16 8.35 2.50 1.50
CA TRP A 16 9.18 1.76 0.57
C TRP A 16 8.41 1.48 -0.72
N ILE A 17 9.04 1.81 -1.84
CA ILE A 17 8.55 1.45 -3.17
C ILE A 17 9.53 0.47 -3.77
N ARG A 18 9.03 -0.71 -4.17
CA ARG A 18 9.86 -1.76 -4.76
C ARG A 18 9.23 -2.20 -6.08
N THR A 19 10.07 -2.40 -7.08
CA THR A 19 9.66 -2.97 -8.37
C THR A 19 10.45 -4.23 -8.64
N CYS A 20 9.77 -5.28 -9.09
CA CYS A 20 10.40 -6.53 -9.46
C CYS A 20 9.80 -7.02 -10.77
N GLN A 21 10.65 -7.36 -11.75
CA GLN A 21 10.17 -8.05 -12.94
C GLN A 21 9.69 -9.45 -12.55
N VAL A 22 8.46 -9.79 -12.91
CA VAL A 22 7.89 -11.11 -12.65
C VAL A 22 8.15 -12.02 -13.85
N ASP A 23 7.91 -11.51 -15.06
CA ASP A 23 8.20 -12.16 -16.33
C ASP A 23 8.35 -11.10 -17.45
N ASP A 24 8.35 -11.51 -18.72
CA ASP A 24 8.51 -10.61 -19.88
C ASP A 24 7.36 -9.61 -20.06
N MET A 25 6.19 -9.89 -19.49
CA MET A 25 4.97 -9.10 -19.64
C MET A 25 4.58 -8.34 -18.37
N TRP A 26 5.11 -8.75 -17.21
CA TRP A 26 4.67 -8.25 -15.92
C TRP A 26 5.80 -7.71 -15.04
N VAL A 27 5.54 -6.54 -14.45
CA VAL A 27 6.31 -5.97 -13.36
C VAL A 27 5.41 -5.88 -12.13
N LYS A 28 5.91 -6.38 -11.00
CA LYS A 28 5.29 -6.20 -9.69
C LYS A 28 5.70 -4.85 -9.13
N LEU A 29 4.72 -4.05 -8.71
CA LEU A 29 4.91 -2.84 -7.94
C LEU A 29 4.43 -3.09 -6.51
N GLU A 30 5.30 -2.85 -5.54
CA GLU A 30 5.00 -2.96 -4.11
C GLU A 30 5.15 -1.59 -3.45
N ILE A 31 4.15 -1.20 -2.68
CA ILE A 31 4.14 0.01 -1.84
C ILE A 31 3.89 -0.46 -0.42
N GLU A 32 4.82 -0.17 0.47
CA GLU A 32 4.79 -0.56 1.88
C GLU A 32 5.04 0.66 2.75
N ASP A 33 4.30 0.80 3.84
CA ASP A 33 4.51 1.81 4.88
C ASP A 33 4.66 1.13 6.25
N ASN A 34 5.23 1.85 7.22
CA ASN A 34 5.29 1.44 8.63
C ASN A 34 4.25 2.16 9.51
N GLY A 35 3.14 2.60 8.91
CA GLY A 35 2.04 3.25 9.59
C GLY A 35 1.15 2.28 10.38
N SER A 36 -0.08 2.72 10.65
CA SER A 36 -1.06 1.97 11.46
C SER A 36 -1.61 0.70 10.79
N GLY A 37 -1.34 0.49 9.51
CA GLY A 37 -1.82 -0.66 8.75
C GLY A 37 -3.33 -0.65 8.50
N ILE A 38 -3.86 -1.80 8.07
CA ILE A 38 -5.28 -1.96 7.71
C ILE A 38 -5.94 -3.01 8.62
N PRO A 39 -6.93 -2.61 9.44
CA PRO A 39 -7.68 -3.54 10.28
C PRO A 39 -8.28 -4.72 9.50
N PRO A 40 -8.24 -5.97 10.02
CA PRO A 40 -8.72 -7.16 9.34
C PRO A 40 -10.18 -7.05 8.84
N GLU A 41 -11.03 -6.35 9.58
CA GLU A 41 -12.45 -6.22 9.21
C GLU A 41 -12.67 -5.45 7.90
N ILE A 42 -11.74 -4.56 7.54
CA ILE A 42 -11.88 -3.67 6.38
C ILE A 42 -10.99 -4.06 5.19
N GLN A 43 -10.03 -4.98 5.36
CA GLN A 43 -9.08 -5.41 4.31
C GLN A 43 -9.79 -5.84 3.00
N LYS A 44 -10.95 -6.48 3.08
CA LYS A 44 -11.72 -6.92 1.90
C LYS A 44 -12.46 -5.79 1.17
N ARG A 45 -12.50 -4.59 1.75
CA ARG A 45 -13.29 -3.45 1.28
C ARG A 45 -12.43 -2.32 0.74
N ILE A 46 -11.12 -2.29 1.01
CA ILE A 46 -10.22 -1.20 0.61
C ILE A 46 -10.12 -0.97 -0.89
N PHE A 47 -10.51 -1.97 -1.70
CA PHE A 47 -10.56 -1.87 -3.17
C PHE A 47 -11.97 -1.55 -3.71
N LYS A 48 -12.95 -1.32 -2.83
CA LYS A 48 -14.29 -0.85 -3.24
C LYS A 48 -14.27 0.66 -3.45
N PRO A 49 -15.04 1.19 -4.41
CA PRO A 49 -15.19 2.64 -4.59
C PRO A 49 -15.69 3.32 -3.31
N LEU A 50 -15.22 4.55 -3.07
CA LEU A 50 -15.61 5.42 -1.93
C LEU A 50 -15.24 4.87 -0.54
N PHE A 51 -14.29 3.94 -0.48
CA PHE A 51 -13.65 3.54 0.77
C PHE A 51 -12.56 4.53 1.18
#